data_AF-A0A432REQ3-F1
#
_entry.id   AF-A0A432REQ3-F1
#
_cell.length_a   1.000
_cell.length_b   1.000
_cell.length_c   1.000
_cell.angle_alpha   90.00
_cell.angle_beta   90.00
_cell.angle_gamma   90.00
#
_symmetry.space_group_name_H-M   'P 1'
#
loop_
_entity.id
_entity.type
_entity.pdbx_description
1 polymer ?
#
loop_
_entity_poly.entity_id
_entity_poly.type
_entity_poly.pdbx_seq_one_letter_code
_entity_poly.pdbx_strand_id
1 'polypeptide(L)'
;IIIGWNVIGFDLMFLDQRFKTLGIKPALGVQGETWRVREAKESGKVFANIAGRVVLDGITMLKVGGYHFNSYSLNNVSQELLDDSKLLAGGDRWQEIERMHREELANFVAYNLQDCVLVEQIFAKLQLIELQQTRVDLTGIPLSQTGGSVASFENLYLPRLHRKGWVAPAWSDDKFVPSPGGFVMNSVPGLYKNVLVFDFKSLYPSIIRTFYVDPLARVVGQALSQEEGVVPGYRGASFQRQFAILPELVAELAHSREQAKQDGNDILSYAIKIIMNSFYGVLGSSVCRFYHAELASSITMRGHELLGRSKQWMEERGAKVIYGDTDSLFITLSDELSEEQAWEAGKQLCAVVNQCLSEWCGDYADIESHLELEFETLYTRFYMPTIRGQEEGSKKRYAGLSGGELIFKGLEAARSDWTPLAKRFQVELFEHLFFDKDLNHYVSSFVADLLEGRYDSELVYTKQLTRPLSKYTKTQPPHVRAARMIDDQRAQQGLPPEYDRGRKRVQYVYTLSGVSPFLDQQALDSLDYQHYIDKQILPIAEGVFQMLNLEVTDILTPQFNLL
;
A
#
# COMPACT_ATOMS: atom_id res chain seq x y z
N ILE A 1 20.91 9.92 -18.68
CA ILE A 1 20.27 9.09 -17.63
C ILE A 1 20.46 7.62 -18.02
N ILE A 2 20.61 6.71 -17.07
CA ILE A 2 20.65 5.26 -17.29
C ILE A 2 19.38 4.69 -16.64
N ILE A 3 18.58 3.96 -17.42
CA ILE A 3 17.38 3.28 -16.96
C ILE A 3 17.52 1.78 -17.18
N GLY A 4 16.75 0.99 -16.45
CA GLY A 4 16.73 -0.47 -16.60
C GLY A 4 15.80 -1.12 -15.57
N TRP A 5 15.71 -2.45 -15.60
CA TRP A 5 14.80 -3.20 -14.72
C TRP A 5 15.57 -4.01 -13.69
N ASN A 6 15.47 -3.64 -12.40
CA ASN A 6 16.40 -4.10 -11.36
C ASN A 6 17.87 -3.76 -11.68
N VAL A 7 18.09 -2.63 -12.38
CA VAL A 7 19.39 -2.29 -13.00
C VAL A 7 20.52 -2.12 -11.99
N ILE A 8 20.21 -1.61 -10.80
CA ILE A 8 21.19 -1.44 -9.72
C ILE A 8 21.47 -2.79 -9.03
N GLY A 9 20.40 -3.56 -8.76
CA GLY A 9 20.47 -4.82 -8.02
C GLY A 9 20.92 -6.02 -8.85
N PHE A 10 20.97 -5.88 -10.18
CA PHE A 10 21.38 -6.93 -11.10
C PHE A 10 22.46 -6.46 -12.08
N ASP A 11 22.12 -5.66 -13.10
CA ASP A 11 23.02 -5.34 -14.22
C ASP A 11 24.32 -4.67 -13.77
N LEU A 12 24.23 -3.56 -13.03
CA LEU A 12 25.40 -2.83 -12.56
C LEU A 12 26.21 -3.63 -11.54
N MET A 13 25.54 -4.41 -10.69
CA MET A 13 26.21 -5.27 -9.72
C MET A 13 26.99 -6.40 -10.42
N PHE A 14 26.38 -7.04 -11.43
CA PHE A 14 27.01 -8.08 -12.21
C PHE A 14 28.20 -7.54 -13.00
N LEU A 15 28.04 -6.42 -13.69
CA LEU A 15 29.11 -5.76 -14.43
C LEU A 15 30.27 -5.36 -13.51
N ASP A 16 29.98 -4.78 -12.34
CA ASP A 16 31.01 -4.39 -11.36
C ASP A 16 31.82 -5.61 -10.87
N GLN A 17 31.17 -6.75 -10.64
CA GLN A 17 31.86 -8.00 -10.33
C GLN A 17 32.75 -8.48 -11.49
N ARG A 18 32.26 -8.44 -12.73
CA ARG A 18 33.04 -8.84 -13.91
C ARG A 18 34.25 -7.93 -14.13
N PHE A 19 34.09 -6.61 -14.02
CA PHE A 19 35.19 -5.64 -14.10
C PHE A 19 36.27 -5.93 -13.07
N LYS A 20 35.89 -6.20 -11.81
CA LYS A 20 36.83 -6.61 -10.75
C LYS A 20 37.56 -7.90 -11.07
N THR A 21 36.85 -8.94 -11.52
CA THR A 21 37.46 -10.23 -11.89
C THR A 21 38.46 -10.08 -13.03
N LEU A 22 38.17 -9.22 -14.00
CA LEU A 22 39.01 -9.00 -15.18
C LEU A 22 40.11 -7.96 -14.95
N GLY A 23 40.14 -7.29 -13.78
CA GLY A 23 41.09 -6.20 -13.51
C GLY A 23 40.87 -4.95 -14.37
N ILE A 24 39.67 -4.78 -14.94
CA ILE A 24 39.33 -3.64 -15.81
C ILE A 24 38.68 -2.55 -14.95
N LYS A 25 39.19 -1.31 -15.05
CA LYS A 25 38.56 -0.16 -14.40
C LYS A 25 37.36 0.32 -15.23
N PRO A 26 36.13 0.33 -14.68
CA PRO A 26 34.98 0.83 -15.42
C PRO A 26 35.13 2.34 -15.64
N ALA A 27 34.80 2.82 -16.85
CA ALA A 27 34.94 4.21 -17.27
C ALA A 27 33.61 4.75 -17.84
N LEU A 28 32.51 4.46 -17.15
CA LEU A 28 31.14 4.78 -17.58
C LEU A 28 30.62 6.13 -17.08
N GLY A 29 31.38 6.81 -16.23
CA GLY A 29 31.13 8.20 -15.83
C GLY A 29 31.43 9.20 -16.94
N VAL A 30 30.95 10.43 -16.75
CA VAL A 30 31.33 11.57 -17.60
C VAL A 30 32.85 11.73 -17.55
N GLN A 31 33.48 12.05 -18.68
CA GLN A 31 34.94 12.13 -18.83
C GLN A 31 35.70 10.84 -18.52
N GLY A 32 35.04 9.67 -18.62
CA GLY A 32 35.69 8.38 -18.36
C GLY A 32 35.88 8.07 -16.88
N GLU A 33 35.21 8.82 -16.00
CA GLU A 33 35.24 8.57 -14.56
C GLU A 33 34.68 7.18 -14.21
N THR A 34 35.15 6.66 -13.08
CA THR A 34 34.71 5.35 -12.61
C THR A 34 33.34 5.42 -11.94
N TRP A 35 32.62 4.29 -11.96
CA TRP A 35 31.48 4.11 -11.08
C TRP A 35 31.89 3.55 -9.72
N ARG A 36 30.95 3.55 -8.79
CA ARG A 36 31.05 2.91 -7.48
C ARG A 36 29.76 2.17 -7.19
N VAL A 37 29.84 0.84 -7.11
CA VAL A 37 28.74 -0.04 -6.68
C VAL A 37 29.03 -0.56 -5.29
N ARG A 38 28.06 -0.46 -4.37
CA ARG A 38 28.17 -0.90 -2.96
C ARG A 38 26.91 -1.60 -2.51
N GLU A 39 27.08 -2.65 -1.73
CA GLU A 39 25.99 -3.35 -1.05
C GLU A 39 25.98 -3.01 0.44
N ALA A 40 24.83 -2.59 0.96
CA ALA A 40 24.63 -2.37 2.39
C ALA A 40 24.45 -3.70 3.10
N LYS A 41 25.45 -4.10 3.90
CA LYS A 41 25.54 -5.43 4.55
C LYS A 41 24.31 -5.82 5.39
N GLU A 42 23.64 -4.86 6.02
CA GLU A 42 22.48 -5.13 6.88
C GLU A 42 21.15 -5.33 6.11
N SER A 43 20.96 -4.61 5.00
CA SER A 43 19.71 -4.63 4.22
C SER A 43 19.80 -5.43 2.92
N GLY A 44 21.02 -5.76 2.47
CA GLY A 44 21.30 -6.33 1.15
C GLY A 44 20.93 -5.36 0.01
N LYS A 45 20.79 -4.06 0.30
CA LYS A 45 20.44 -3.06 -0.70
C LYS A 45 21.69 -2.61 -1.44
N VAL A 46 21.63 -2.64 -2.78
CA VAL A 46 22.73 -2.20 -3.64
C VAL A 46 22.52 -0.75 -4.04
N PHE A 47 23.61 0.02 -4.05
CA PHE A 47 23.68 1.40 -4.48
C PHE A 47 24.73 1.54 -5.57
N ALA A 48 24.41 2.28 -6.63
CA ALA A 48 25.35 2.61 -7.69
C ALA A 48 25.45 4.13 -7.82
N ASN A 49 26.69 4.63 -7.90
CA ASN A 49 26.99 6.02 -8.21
C ASN A 49 27.89 6.06 -9.45
N ILE A 50 27.51 6.84 -10.45
CA ILE A 50 28.23 7.01 -11.70
C ILE A 50 28.43 8.52 -11.89
N ALA A 51 29.68 8.98 -11.88
CA ALA A 51 29.96 10.41 -11.93
C ALA A 51 29.32 11.09 -13.16
N GLY A 52 28.58 12.17 -12.92
CA GLY A 52 27.86 12.92 -13.96
C GLY A 52 26.69 12.17 -14.62
N ARG A 53 26.28 11.02 -14.10
CA ARG A 53 25.14 10.25 -14.62
C ARG A 53 24.21 9.82 -13.49
N VAL A 54 22.95 9.63 -13.83
CA VAL A 54 21.91 9.20 -12.91
C VAL A 54 21.41 7.84 -13.35
N VAL A 55 21.23 6.93 -12.39
CA VAL A 55 20.64 5.62 -12.61
C VAL A 55 19.24 5.62 -11.99
N LEU A 56 18.21 5.38 -12.80
CA LEU A 56 16.83 5.21 -12.35
C LEU A 56 16.40 3.78 -12.59
N ASP A 57 16.16 3.06 -11.49
CA ASP A 57 15.69 1.68 -11.53
C ASP A 57 14.17 1.64 -11.72
N GLY A 58 13.69 0.91 -12.74
CA GLY A 58 12.27 0.84 -13.11
C GLY A 58 11.37 0.38 -11.97
N ILE A 59 11.72 -0.70 -11.27
CA ILE A 59 10.93 -1.22 -10.13
C ILE A 59 10.83 -0.16 -9.03
N THR A 60 11.93 0.52 -8.74
CA THR A 60 11.97 1.58 -7.74
C THR A 60 11.12 2.78 -8.17
N MET A 61 11.20 3.19 -9.44
CA MET A 61 10.41 4.31 -9.98
C MET A 61 8.92 4.02 -10.03
N LEU A 62 8.51 2.78 -10.35
CA LEU A 62 7.10 2.38 -10.24
C LEU A 62 6.56 2.54 -8.83
N LYS A 63 7.34 2.15 -7.81
CA LYS A 63 6.95 2.31 -6.41
C LYS A 63 6.87 3.77 -5.99
N VAL A 64 7.78 4.62 -6.48
CA VAL A 64 7.71 6.07 -6.28
C VAL A 64 6.46 6.64 -6.93
N GLY A 65 6.10 6.16 -8.12
CA GLY A 65 4.86 6.50 -8.83
C GLY A 65 3.59 5.93 -8.19
N GLY A 66 3.69 5.14 -7.11
CA GLY A 66 2.55 4.51 -6.44
C GLY A 66 1.85 3.44 -7.26
N TYR A 67 2.47 2.94 -8.33
CA TYR A 67 1.94 1.84 -9.12
C TYR A 67 2.08 0.52 -8.37
N HIS A 68 1.04 -0.30 -8.38
CA HIS A 68 1.01 -1.59 -7.71
C HIS A 68 0.66 -2.69 -8.70
N PHE A 69 1.54 -3.69 -8.80
CA PHE A 69 1.36 -4.85 -9.68
C PHE A 69 1.38 -6.13 -8.86
N ASN A 70 0.68 -7.17 -9.35
CA ASN A 70 0.75 -8.52 -8.78
C ASN A 70 2.18 -9.07 -8.79
N SER A 71 2.96 -8.72 -9.81
CA SER A 71 4.38 -9.00 -9.94
C SER A 71 5.10 -7.82 -10.60
N TYR A 72 6.25 -7.44 -10.06
CA TYR A 72 7.13 -6.43 -10.67
C TYR A 72 8.15 -7.06 -11.64
N SER A 73 7.90 -8.26 -12.15
CA SER A 73 8.69 -8.80 -13.27
C SER A 73 8.40 -7.96 -14.53
N LEU A 74 9.43 -7.71 -15.34
CA LEU A 74 9.28 -6.89 -16.55
C LEU A 74 8.18 -7.45 -17.47
N ASN A 75 8.06 -8.77 -17.59
CA ASN A 75 7.00 -9.41 -18.39
C ASN A 75 5.58 -9.14 -17.87
N ASN A 76 5.37 -9.18 -16.54
CA ASN A 76 4.05 -8.91 -15.98
C ASN A 76 3.67 -7.44 -16.21
N VAL A 77 4.59 -6.54 -15.90
CA VAL A 77 4.34 -5.11 -16.04
C VAL A 77 4.18 -4.70 -17.50
N SER A 78 5.00 -5.24 -18.42
CA SER A 78 4.85 -4.94 -19.84
C SER A 78 3.53 -5.45 -20.39
N GLN A 79 3.10 -6.66 -20.00
CA GLN A 79 1.81 -7.19 -20.47
C GLN A 79 0.65 -6.33 -19.98
N GLU A 80 0.66 -5.98 -18.69
CA GLU A 80 -0.42 -5.21 -18.06
C GLU A 80 -0.49 -3.76 -18.58
N LEU A 81 0.66 -3.15 -18.88
CA LEU A 81 0.72 -1.75 -19.31
C LEU A 81 0.73 -1.58 -20.82
N LEU A 82 1.36 -2.47 -21.58
CA LEU A 82 1.66 -2.28 -23.00
C LEU A 82 0.93 -3.27 -23.90
N ASP A 83 0.29 -4.30 -23.34
CA ASP A 83 -0.18 -5.49 -24.08
C ASP A 83 0.95 -6.14 -24.90
N ASP A 84 2.20 -5.99 -24.42
CA ASP A 84 3.41 -6.54 -25.03
C ASP A 84 4.17 -7.38 -23.99
N SER A 85 4.79 -8.46 -24.45
CA SER A 85 5.46 -9.43 -23.60
C SER A 85 6.91 -9.62 -24.01
N LYS A 86 7.66 -10.29 -23.14
CA LYS A 86 8.99 -10.75 -23.51
C LYS A 86 8.86 -11.86 -24.55
N LEU A 87 9.82 -11.93 -25.48
CA LEU A 87 9.89 -13.02 -26.46
C LEU A 87 10.04 -14.41 -25.82
N LEU A 88 10.47 -14.49 -24.56
CA LEU A 88 10.51 -15.73 -23.78
C LEU A 88 9.67 -15.64 -22.49
N ALA A 89 8.78 -16.62 -22.31
CA ALA A 89 7.99 -16.88 -21.11
C ALA A 89 8.16 -18.35 -20.66
N GLY A 90 8.04 -18.63 -19.35
CA GLY A 90 8.10 -20.00 -18.81
C GLY A 90 9.32 -20.35 -17.92
N GLY A 91 9.34 -21.59 -17.40
CA GLY A 91 10.29 -22.10 -16.39
C GLY A 91 11.70 -22.43 -16.88
N ASP A 92 11.85 -22.83 -18.15
CA ASP A 92 13.13 -23.27 -18.75
C ASP A 92 13.93 -22.12 -19.40
N ARG A 93 13.67 -20.88 -18.98
CA ARG A 93 14.16 -19.67 -19.63
C ARG A 93 15.68 -19.58 -19.73
N TRP A 94 16.42 -20.12 -18.77
CA TRP A 94 17.89 -20.09 -18.81
C TRP A 94 18.45 -20.98 -19.92
N GLN A 95 17.92 -22.20 -20.06
CA GLN A 95 18.37 -23.14 -21.08
C GLN A 95 18.10 -22.59 -22.48
N GLU A 96 16.93 -21.95 -22.66
CA GLU A 96 16.59 -21.34 -23.94
C GLU A 96 17.46 -20.13 -24.28
N ILE A 97 17.82 -19.29 -23.29
CA ILE A 97 18.78 -18.21 -23.49
C ILE A 97 20.16 -18.75 -23.90
N GLU A 98 20.64 -19.82 -23.25
CA GLU A 98 21.90 -20.47 -23.64
C GLU A 98 21.84 -21.07 -25.04
N ARG A 99 20.73 -21.74 -25.39
CA ARG A 99 20.50 -22.32 -26.71
C ARG A 99 20.51 -21.24 -27.79
N MET A 100 19.71 -20.17 -27.61
CA MET A 100 19.69 -19.04 -28.55
C MET A 100 21.08 -18.40 -28.70
N HIS A 101 21.85 -18.24 -27.63
CA HIS A 101 23.21 -17.71 -27.72
C HIS A 101 24.14 -18.61 -28.56
N ARG A 102 24.00 -19.94 -28.47
CA ARG A 102 24.85 -20.90 -29.19
C ARG A 102 24.40 -21.11 -30.64
N GLU A 103 23.10 -21.14 -30.88
CA GLU A 103 22.50 -21.64 -32.12
C GLU A 103 21.76 -20.55 -32.92
N GLU A 104 21.23 -19.51 -32.27
CA GLU A 104 20.34 -18.52 -32.87
C GLU A 104 20.68 -17.09 -32.41
N LEU A 105 21.91 -16.65 -32.69
CA LEU A 105 22.44 -15.38 -32.17
C LEU A 105 21.56 -14.16 -32.50
N ALA A 106 20.91 -14.15 -33.68
CA ALA A 106 19.98 -13.10 -34.05
C ALA A 106 18.76 -13.02 -33.10
N ASN A 107 18.21 -14.17 -32.72
CA ASN A 107 17.08 -14.26 -31.77
C ASN A 107 17.54 -13.86 -30.37
N PHE A 108 18.74 -14.26 -29.95
CA PHE A 108 19.34 -13.81 -28.68
C PHE A 108 19.46 -12.28 -28.61
N VAL A 109 19.97 -11.65 -29.67
CA VAL A 109 20.10 -10.19 -29.75
C VAL A 109 18.73 -9.50 -29.76
N ALA A 110 17.78 -10.02 -30.54
CA ALA A 110 16.42 -9.49 -30.59
C ALA A 110 15.73 -9.56 -29.22
N TYR A 111 15.87 -10.69 -28.50
CA TYR A 111 15.37 -10.87 -27.14
C TYR A 111 15.96 -9.86 -26.16
N ASN A 112 17.28 -9.65 -26.18
CA ASN A 112 17.94 -8.68 -25.31
C ASN A 112 17.49 -7.24 -25.61
N LEU A 113 17.40 -6.87 -26.89
CA LEU A 113 16.94 -5.55 -27.30
C LEU A 113 15.47 -5.32 -26.90
N GLN A 114 14.60 -6.32 -27.06
CA GLN A 114 13.20 -6.22 -26.67
C GLN A 114 13.07 -5.89 -25.17
N ASP A 115 13.86 -6.54 -24.30
CA ASP A 115 13.86 -6.22 -22.87
C ASP A 115 14.23 -4.74 -22.61
N CYS A 116 15.17 -4.15 -23.38
CA CYS A 116 15.50 -2.73 -23.28
C CYS A 116 14.36 -1.83 -23.78
N VAL A 117 13.75 -2.16 -24.92
CA VAL A 117 12.64 -1.41 -25.53
C VAL A 117 11.43 -1.40 -24.60
N LEU A 118 11.08 -2.52 -23.97
CA LEU A 118 9.99 -2.59 -23.00
C LEU A 118 10.21 -1.65 -21.81
N VAL A 119 11.44 -1.56 -21.30
CA VAL A 119 11.76 -0.63 -20.20
C VAL A 119 11.58 0.82 -20.65
N GLU A 120 12.09 1.18 -21.83
CA GLU A 120 11.94 2.53 -22.39
C GLU A 120 10.46 2.90 -22.55
N GLN A 121 9.65 1.99 -23.12
CA GLN A 121 8.23 2.20 -23.32
C GLN A 121 7.46 2.34 -21.99
N ILE A 122 7.79 1.55 -20.96
CA ILE A 122 7.18 1.70 -19.62
C ILE A 122 7.52 3.07 -19.02
N PHE A 123 8.79 3.50 -19.10
CA PHE A 123 9.20 4.80 -18.59
C PHE A 123 8.52 5.95 -19.32
N ALA A 124 8.38 5.87 -20.65
CA ALA A 124 7.70 6.86 -21.46
C ALA A 124 6.19 6.91 -21.18
N LYS A 125 5.53 5.74 -21.16
CA LYS A 125 4.07 5.63 -20.92
C LYS A 125 3.65 6.18 -19.55
N LEU A 126 4.47 5.95 -18.53
CA LEU A 126 4.18 6.40 -17.16
C LEU A 126 4.90 7.71 -16.79
N GLN A 127 5.65 8.30 -17.73
CA GLN A 127 6.39 9.55 -17.55
C GLN A 127 7.24 9.57 -16.25
N LEU A 128 7.96 8.46 -16.00
CA LEU A 128 8.66 8.25 -14.73
C LEU A 128 9.86 9.18 -14.55
N ILE A 129 10.50 9.61 -15.65
CA ILE A 129 11.63 10.56 -15.60
C ILE A 129 11.10 11.93 -15.23
N GLU A 130 9.99 12.34 -15.85
CA GLU A 130 9.30 13.61 -15.62
C GLU A 130 8.79 13.69 -14.19
N LEU A 131 8.22 12.60 -13.66
CA LEU A 131 7.85 12.51 -12.25
C LEU A 131 9.06 12.72 -11.34
N GLN A 132 10.18 12.05 -11.62
CA GLN A 132 11.38 12.21 -10.80
C GLN A 132 11.96 13.61 -10.90
N GLN A 133 11.98 14.21 -12.09
CA GLN A 133 12.42 15.58 -12.32
C GLN A 133 11.55 16.57 -11.56
N THR A 134 10.22 16.42 -11.63
CA THR A 134 9.28 17.27 -10.90
C THR A 134 9.52 17.22 -9.39
N ARG A 135 9.84 16.04 -8.84
CA ARG A 135 10.22 15.91 -7.42
C ARG A 135 11.52 16.62 -7.09
N VAL A 136 12.51 16.60 -7.98
CA VAL A 136 13.76 17.36 -7.83
C VAL A 136 13.46 18.85 -7.81
N ASP A 137 12.69 19.34 -8.78
CA ASP A 137 12.37 20.76 -8.90
C ASP A 137 11.61 21.29 -7.68
N LEU A 138 10.73 20.46 -7.11
CA LEU A 138 9.96 20.80 -5.91
C LEU A 138 10.76 20.74 -4.61
N THR A 139 11.83 19.95 -4.51
CA THR A 139 12.45 19.63 -3.20
C THR A 139 13.96 19.76 -3.13
N GLY A 140 14.62 20.02 -4.25
CA GLY A 140 16.08 20.16 -4.34
C GLY A 140 16.86 18.87 -4.09
N ILE A 141 16.21 17.70 -4.01
CA ILE A 141 16.92 16.42 -3.89
C ILE A 141 17.64 16.07 -5.20
N PRO A 142 18.74 15.29 -5.16
CA PRO A 142 19.38 14.81 -6.38
C PRO A 142 18.44 13.93 -7.22
N LEU A 143 18.53 14.01 -8.55
CA LEU A 143 17.71 13.18 -9.45
C LEU A 143 17.88 11.67 -9.21
N SER A 144 19.06 11.22 -8.76
CA SER A 144 19.30 9.82 -8.38
C SER A 144 18.65 9.40 -7.05
N GLN A 145 18.16 10.34 -6.25
CA GLN A 145 17.55 10.07 -4.95
C GLN A 145 16.05 9.83 -5.13
N THR A 146 15.68 8.55 -5.27
CA THR A 146 14.29 8.13 -5.45
C THR A 146 13.47 8.19 -4.15
N GLY A 147 14.11 8.11 -2.98
CA GLY A 147 13.49 8.35 -1.67
C GLY A 147 13.76 9.76 -1.15
N GLY A 148 14.06 9.88 0.15
CA GLY A 148 14.68 11.09 0.69
C GLY A 148 13.74 12.12 1.32
N SER A 149 12.59 11.73 1.85
CA SER A 149 11.63 12.66 2.48
C SER A 149 12.26 13.59 3.53
N VAL A 150 13.20 13.10 4.35
CA VAL A 150 13.95 13.93 5.30
C VAL A 150 14.77 15.00 4.57
N ALA A 151 15.52 14.62 3.53
CA ALA A 151 16.33 15.56 2.76
C ALA A 151 15.47 16.60 2.03
N SER A 152 14.33 16.18 1.46
CA SER A 152 13.34 17.09 0.85
C SER A 152 12.80 18.08 1.87
N PHE A 153 12.39 17.62 3.06
CA PHE A 153 11.90 18.49 4.13
C PHE A 153 12.97 19.47 4.60
N GLU A 154 14.18 18.98 4.90
CA GLU A 154 15.29 19.84 5.34
C GLU A 154 15.63 20.91 4.30
N ASN A 155 15.69 20.55 3.01
CA ASN A 155 16.00 21.50 1.95
C ASN A 155 14.94 22.62 1.83
N LEU A 156 13.66 22.28 2.02
CA LEU A 156 12.57 23.25 1.98
C LEU A 156 12.47 24.11 3.25
N TYR A 157 12.78 23.52 4.40
CA TYR A 157 12.60 24.15 5.71
C TYR A 157 13.78 25.05 6.10
N LEU A 158 15.02 24.62 5.86
CA LEU A 158 16.23 25.33 6.30
C LEU A 158 16.32 26.78 5.80
N PRO A 159 16.08 27.10 4.52
CA PRO A 159 16.17 28.48 4.06
C PRO A 159 15.13 29.39 4.75
N ARG A 160 13.93 28.88 5.02
CA ARG A 160 12.86 29.61 5.71
C ARG A 160 13.21 29.81 7.19
N LEU A 161 13.75 28.79 7.83
CA LEU A 161 14.26 28.87 9.20
C LEU A 161 15.35 29.93 9.35
N HIS A 162 16.34 29.92 8.44
CA HIS A 162 17.44 30.88 8.43
C HIS A 162 16.96 32.32 8.19
N ARG A 163 15.96 32.53 7.32
CA ARG A 163 15.34 33.85 7.10
C ARG A 163 14.62 34.39 8.33
N LYS A 164 14.12 33.52 9.21
CA LYS A 164 13.58 33.91 10.53
C LYS A 164 14.68 34.15 11.59
N GLY A 165 15.97 34.02 11.24
CA GLY A 165 17.09 34.23 12.15
C GLY A 165 17.43 33.03 13.04
N TRP A 166 16.88 31.85 12.73
CA TRP A 166 17.10 30.63 13.49
C TRP A 166 17.98 29.64 12.73
N VAL A 167 18.67 28.78 13.45
CA VAL A 167 19.45 27.67 12.88
C VAL A 167 18.84 26.34 13.25
N ALA A 168 19.07 25.32 12.42
CA ALA A 168 18.58 23.99 12.72
C ALA A 168 19.29 23.38 13.94
N PRO A 169 18.60 22.51 14.69
CA PRO A 169 19.23 21.76 15.77
C PRO A 169 20.28 20.79 15.22
N ALA A 170 21.19 20.39 16.12
CA ALA A 170 22.02 19.22 15.88
C ALA A 170 21.14 17.96 15.87
N TRP A 171 21.67 16.87 15.30
CA TRP A 171 21.09 15.54 15.46
C TRP A 171 21.02 15.20 16.95
N SER A 172 19.84 14.79 17.43
CA SER A 172 19.69 14.35 18.81
C SER A 172 19.77 12.82 18.91
N ASP A 173 20.42 12.36 19.98
CA ASP A 173 20.39 10.96 20.42
C ASP A 173 19.21 10.71 21.37
N ASP A 174 18.18 11.57 21.33
CA ASP A 174 17.01 11.43 22.19
C ASP A 174 16.38 10.06 21.96
N LYS A 175 15.99 9.42 23.06
CA LYS A 175 15.28 8.14 22.97
C LYS A 175 14.04 8.35 22.12
N PHE A 176 13.95 7.59 21.03
CA PHE A 176 12.77 7.59 20.19
C PHE A 176 11.54 7.29 21.06
N VAL A 177 10.62 8.24 21.09
CA VAL A 177 9.35 8.09 21.77
C VAL A 177 8.29 7.86 20.70
N PRO A 178 7.62 6.70 20.68
CA PRO A 178 6.58 6.43 19.70
C PRO A 178 5.42 7.40 19.92
N SER A 179 4.92 7.95 18.81
CA SER A 179 3.62 8.63 18.75
C SER A 179 2.56 7.61 18.35
N PRO A 180 1.31 7.74 18.83
CA PRO A 180 0.24 6.87 18.36
C PRO A 180 0.04 7.07 16.86
N GLY A 181 -0.27 5.99 16.13
CA GLY A 181 -0.61 6.06 14.70
C GLY A 181 -2.03 6.58 14.47
N GLY A 182 -2.59 6.36 13.28
CA GLY A 182 -4.00 6.61 13.00
C GLY A 182 -4.92 5.85 13.97
N PHE A 183 -6.01 6.49 14.39
CA PHE A 183 -6.98 5.86 15.28
C PHE A 183 -7.98 5.04 14.47
N VAL A 184 -8.20 3.79 14.88
CA VAL A 184 -9.17 2.91 14.24
C VAL A 184 -10.23 2.54 15.27
N MET A 185 -11.44 3.05 15.05
CA MET A 185 -12.60 2.78 15.89
C MET A 185 -12.93 1.29 15.88
N ASN A 186 -13.54 0.82 16.95
CA ASN A 186 -14.20 -0.49 16.90
C ASN A 186 -15.38 -0.38 15.93
N SER A 187 -15.51 -1.38 15.05
CA SER A 187 -16.63 -1.44 14.13
C SER A 187 -17.84 -2.10 14.78
N VAL A 188 -19.02 -1.74 14.30
CA VAL A 188 -20.27 -2.42 14.61
C VAL A 188 -20.52 -3.44 13.51
N PRO A 189 -20.30 -4.75 13.76
CA PRO A 189 -20.54 -5.77 12.75
C PRO A 189 -22.01 -5.79 12.31
N GLY A 190 -22.25 -6.10 11.04
CA GLY A 190 -23.60 -6.15 10.50
C GLY A 190 -23.67 -6.06 8.98
N LEU A 191 -24.88 -6.30 8.49
CA LEU A 191 -25.32 -5.99 7.14
C LEU A 191 -26.12 -4.69 7.18
N TYR A 192 -25.74 -3.74 6.34
CA TYR A 192 -26.29 -2.39 6.34
C TYR A 192 -26.77 -2.01 4.95
N LYS A 193 -27.77 -1.12 4.90
CA LYS A 193 -28.10 -0.32 3.73
C LYS A 193 -27.62 1.11 3.94
N ASN A 194 -27.42 1.83 2.84
CA ASN A 194 -27.12 3.26 2.84
C ASN A 194 -26.00 3.64 3.82
N VAL A 195 -24.82 3.05 3.65
CA VAL A 195 -23.63 3.42 4.43
C VAL A 195 -22.89 4.54 3.71
N LEU A 196 -22.79 5.68 4.36
CA LEU A 196 -22.10 6.85 3.84
C LEU A 196 -20.68 6.92 4.43
N VAL A 197 -19.71 7.19 3.56
CA VAL A 197 -18.30 7.35 3.93
C VAL A 197 -17.91 8.81 3.81
N PHE A 198 -17.43 9.36 4.92
CA PHE A 198 -16.88 10.70 5.00
C PHE A 198 -15.39 10.59 5.26
N ASP A 199 -14.56 11.29 4.51
CA ASP A 199 -13.09 11.26 4.63
C ASP A 199 -12.54 12.68 4.75
N PHE A 200 -11.52 12.88 5.60
CA PHE A 200 -10.87 14.17 5.71
C PHE A 200 -9.84 14.37 4.59
N LYS A 201 -10.09 15.38 3.76
CA LYS A 201 -9.16 15.78 2.71
C LYS A 201 -7.80 16.18 3.28
N SER A 202 -6.82 15.31 3.06
CA SER A 202 -5.43 15.52 3.52
C SER A 202 -5.36 15.86 5.02
N LEU A 203 -5.97 15.02 5.88
CA LEU A 203 -6.10 15.27 7.32
C LEU A 203 -4.83 15.79 8.01
N TYR A 204 -3.68 15.13 7.83
CA TYR A 204 -2.46 15.55 8.53
C TYR A 204 -1.91 16.89 8.03
N PRO A 205 -1.80 17.14 6.70
CA PRO A 205 -1.54 18.47 6.19
C PRO A 205 -2.51 19.56 6.69
N SER A 206 -3.81 19.28 6.75
CA SER A 206 -4.79 20.26 7.25
C SER A 206 -4.68 20.51 8.75
N ILE A 207 -4.35 19.49 9.56
CA ILE A 207 -4.01 19.66 10.98
C ILE A 207 -2.76 20.52 11.15
N ILE A 208 -1.70 20.26 10.38
CA ILE A 208 -0.47 21.05 10.42
C ILE A 208 -0.78 22.52 10.19
N ARG A 209 -1.62 22.81 9.18
CA ARG A 209 -2.03 24.19 8.86
C ARG A 209 -2.90 24.81 9.95
N THR A 210 -3.96 24.13 10.36
CA THR A 210 -4.97 24.64 11.30
C THR A 210 -4.38 24.88 12.69
N PHE A 211 -3.57 23.93 13.19
CA PHE A 211 -3.02 23.96 14.55
C PHE A 211 -1.56 24.41 14.62
N TYR A 212 -1.04 24.96 13.52
CA TYR A 212 0.30 25.54 13.44
C TYR A 212 1.43 24.61 13.91
N VAL A 213 1.29 23.30 13.66
CA VAL A 213 2.28 22.30 14.09
C VAL A 213 3.57 22.52 13.29
N ASP A 214 4.61 22.98 13.98
CA ASP A 214 5.86 23.38 13.35
C ASP A 214 7.05 23.28 14.33
N PRO A 215 8.24 22.83 13.88
CA PRO A 215 9.42 22.73 14.73
C PRO A 215 9.81 24.03 15.46
N LEU A 216 9.84 25.17 14.75
CA LEU A 216 10.20 26.46 15.33
C LEU A 216 9.08 27.00 16.23
N ALA A 217 7.82 26.95 15.77
CA ALA A 217 6.66 27.40 16.53
C ALA A 217 6.55 26.67 17.87
N ARG A 218 6.93 25.38 17.91
CA ARG A 218 6.99 24.58 19.14
C ARG A 218 8.00 25.11 20.14
N VAL A 219 9.22 25.40 19.69
CA VAL A 219 10.30 25.92 20.55
C VAL A 219 9.92 27.29 21.11
N VAL A 220 9.37 28.16 20.27
CA VAL A 220 8.94 29.50 20.69
C VAL A 220 7.70 29.43 21.59
N GLY A 221 6.72 28.58 21.26
CA GLY A 221 5.49 28.42 22.02
C GLY A 221 5.70 27.84 23.42
N GLN A 222 6.74 27.03 23.62
CA GLN A 222 7.15 26.59 24.97
C GLN A 222 7.69 27.76 25.82
N ALA A 223 8.44 28.67 25.21
CA ALA A 223 9.00 29.83 25.90
C ALA A 223 7.94 30.92 26.19
N LEU A 224 6.96 31.09 25.31
CA LEU A 224 5.95 32.16 25.34
C LEU A 224 4.55 31.66 25.73
N SER A 225 4.44 30.58 26.49
CA SER A 225 3.20 29.81 26.71
C SER A 225 1.99 30.57 27.33
N GLN A 226 2.14 31.84 27.68
CA GLN A 226 1.08 32.70 28.24
C GLN A 226 0.73 33.92 27.36
N GLU A 227 1.25 34.00 26.13
CA GLU A 227 1.02 35.12 25.21
C GLU A 227 -0.09 34.82 24.19
N GLU A 228 -0.64 35.88 23.59
CA GLU A 228 -1.57 35.77 22.46
C GLU A 228 -0.92 35.02 21.27
N GLY A 229 -1.75 34.32 20.49
CA GLY A 229 -1.31 33.59 19.31
C GLY A 229 -0.73 32.19 19.57
N VAL A 230 -0.66 31.73 20.82
CA VAL A 230 -0.26 30.36 21.15
C VAL A 230 -1.39 29.36 20.90
N VAL A 231 -1.10 28.27 20.18
CA VAL A 231 -2.04 27.16 19.93
C VAL A 231 -1.61 25.94 20.75
N PRO A 232 -2.48 25.38 21.61
CA PRO A 232 -2.14 24.19 22.38
C PRO A 232 -1.98 22.95 21.49
N GLY A 233 -0.94 22.18 21.76
CA GLY A 233 -0.67 20.87 21.18
C GLY A 233 -0.90 19.73 22.18
N TYR A 234 -0.33 18.57 21.87
CA TYR A 234 -0.35 17.41 22.75
C TYR A 234 1.01 17.17 23.39
N ARG A 235 1.01 16.42 24.49
CA ARG A 235 2.21 16.11 25.30
C ARG A 235 2.91 17.36 25.85
N GLY A 236 2.14 18.42 26.12
CA GLY A 236 2.65 19.68 26.65
C GLY A 236 3.24 20.62 25.60
N ALA A 237 3.10 20.33 24.30
CA ALA A 237 3.47 21.28 23.27
C ALA A 237 2.51 22.47 23.21
N SER A 238 3.07 23.59 22.80
CA SER A 238 2.39 24.83 22.44
C SER A 238 3.08 25.38 21.19
N PHE A 239 2.31 25.90 20.24
CA PHE A 239 2.81 26.41 18.95
C PHE A 239 2.52 27.90 18.81
N GLN A 240 3.55 28.73 18.65
CA GLN A 240 3.37 30.17 18.41
C GLN A 240 3.17 30.46 16.91
N ARG A 241 1.97 30.92 16.54
CA ARG A 241 1.52 31.12 15.14
C ARG A 241 2.47 31.95 14.31
N GLN A 242 2.91 33.09 14.82
CA GLN A 242 3.76 34.05 14.11
C GLN A 242 5.10 33.43 13.66
N PHE A 243 5.58 32.40 14.37
CA PHE A 243 6.85 31.76 14.09
C PHE A 243 6.72 30.51 13.23
N ALA A 244 5.51 29.99 13.01
CA ALA A 244 5.31 28.79 12.22
C ALA A 244 5.80 28.97 10.77
N ILE A 245 6.44 27.93 10.23
CA ILE A 245 6.96 27.90 8.86
C ILE A 245 6.25 26.81 8.06
N LEU A 246 6.07 25.64 8.68
CA LEU A 246 5.49 24.48 8.04
C LEU A 246 4.03 24.69 7.56
N PRO A 247 3.13 25.37 8.30
CA PRO A 247 1.79 25.70 7.81
C PRO A 247 1.80 26.45 6.47
N GLU A 248 2.66 27.46 6.34
CA GLU A 248 2.80 28.26 5.11
C GLU A 248 3.33 27.40 3.97
N LEU A 249 4.37 26.59 4.21
CA LEU A 249 4.92 25.68 3.21
C LEU A 249 3.88 24.65 2.73
N VAL A 250 3.07 24.10 3.64
CA VAL A 250 1.99 23.17 3.29
C VAL A 250 0.89 23.88 2.51
N ALA A 251 0.58 25.14 2.84
CA ALA A 251 -0.39 25.94 2.10
C ALA A 251 0.09 26.25 0.66
N GLU A 252 1.35 26.64 0.48
CA GLU A 252 1.98 26.86 -0.83
C GLU A 252 1.90 25.60 -1.70
N LEU A 253 2.23 24.43 -1.13
CA LEU A 253 2.14 23.14 -1.81
C LEU A 253 0.69 22.78 -2.14
N ALA A 254 -0.25 22.94 -1.19
CA ALA A 254 -1.66 22.65 -1.43
C ALA A 254 -2.25 23.50 -2.55
N HIS A 255 -1.93 24.80 -2.59
CA HIS A 255 -2.34 25.71 -3.65
C HIS A 255 -1.73 25.30 -5.01
N SER A 256 -0.42 25.03 -5.04
CA SER A 256 0.27 24.58 -6.24
C SER A 256 -0.30 23.26 -6.78
N ARG A 257 -0.74 22.37 -5.89
CA ARG A 257 -1.39 21.11 -6.26
C ARG A 257 -2.75 21.33 -6.89
N GLU A 258 -3.54 22.24 -6.34
CA GLU A 258 -4.86 22.54 -6.89
C GLU A 258 -4.74 23.20 -8.27
N GLN A 259 -3.80 24.14 -8.44
CA GLN A 259 -3.48 24.70 -9.75
C GLN A 259 -3.04 23.60 -10.74
N ALA A 260 -2.17 22.68 -10.31
CA ALA A 260 -1.73 21.57 -11.13
C ALA A 260 -2.90 20.69 -11.62
N LYS A 261 -3.92 20.45 -10.79
CA LYS A 261 -5.13 19.74 -11.22
C LYS A 261 -5.94 20.54 -12.24
N GLN A 262 -6.11 21.84 -12.02
CA GLN A 262 -6.84 22.72 -12.94
C GLN A 262 -6.17 22.78 -14.31
N ASP A 263 -4.84 22.75 -14.33
CA ASP A 263 -4.03 22.74 -15.55
C ASP A 263 -3.92 21.35 -16.20
N GLY A 264 -4.50 20.30 -15.61
CA GLY A 264 -4.38 18.91 -16.09
C GLY A 264 -2.98 18.31 -15.93
N ASN A 265 -2.15 18.86 -15.05
CA ASN A 265 -0.80 18.37 -14.76
C ASN A 265 -0.82 17.34 -13.63
N ASP A 266 -1.22 16.11 -13.97
CA ASP A 266 -1.33 15.00 -13.03
C ASP A 266 -0.02 14.64 -12.34
N ILE A 267 1.11 14.74 -13.07
CA ILE A 267 2.45 14.46 -12.52
C ILE A 267 2.78 15.42 -11.39
N LEU A 268 2.60 16.72 -11.60
CA LEU A 268 2.87 17.74 -10.59
C LEU A 268 1.93 17.58 -9.39
N SER A 269 0.63 17.39 -9.64
CA SER A 269 -0.36 17.15 -8.59
C SER A 269 -0.01 15.94 -7.72
N TYR A 270 0.47 14.86 -8.35
CA TYR A 270 0.89 13.63 -7.68
C TYR A 270 2.20 13.80 -6.91
N ALA A 271 3.20 14.45 -7.51
CA ALA A 271 4.48 14.74 -6.86
C ALA A 271 4.30 15.58 -5.59
N ILE A 272 3.45 16.61 -5.65
CA ILE A 272 3.13 17.43 -4.48
C ILE A 272 2.41 16.61 -3.41
N LYS A 273 1.45 15.74 -3.79
CA LYS A 273 0.77 14.84 -2.84
C LYS A 273 1.77 13.95 -2.08
N ILE A 274 2.75 13.37 -2.77
CA ILE A 274 3.80 12.56 -2.13
C ILE A 274 4.57 13.38 -1.09
N ILE A 275 4.97 14.61 -1.46
CA ILE A 275 5.76 15.47 -0.59
C ILE A 275 4.96 15.83 0.66
N MET A 276 3.73 16.32 0.51
CA MET A 276 2.85 16.70 1.63
C MET A 276 2.61 15.53 2.59
N ASN A 277 2.30 14.33 2.07
CA ASN A 277 2.08 13.15 2.90
C ASN A 277 3.34 12.71 3.66
N SER A 278 4.53 13.05 3.14
CA SER A 278 5.79 12.68 3.78
C SER A 278 6.18 13.58 4.96
N PHE A 279 5.71 14.84 5.02
CA PHE A 279 6.12 15.78 6.06
C PHE A 279 5.77 15.32 7.48
N TYR A 280 4.56 14.80 7.69
CA TYR A 280 4.20 14.17 8.96
C TYR A 280 5.18 13.04 9.33
N GLY A 281 5.43 12.12 8.38
CA GLY A 281 6.32 10.98 8.62
C GLY A 281 7.75 11.39 8.97
N VAL A 282 8.22 12.51 8.38
CA VAL A 282 9.53 13.10 8.69
C VAL A 282 9.59 13.63 10.12
N LEU A 283 8.57 14.35 10.57
CA LEU A 283 8.53 14.88 11.95
C LEU A 283 8.42 13.79 13.02
N GLY A 284 7.93 12.61 12.65
CA GLY A 284 7.86 11.43 13.52
C GLY A 284 9.07 10.48 13.42
N SER A 285 10.09 10.81 12.63
CA SER A 285 11.23 9.92 12.39
C SER A 285 12.49 10.40 13.11
N SER A 286 13.10 9.56 13.95
CA SER A 286 14.37 9.89 14.63
C SER A 286 15.56 10.14 13.68
N VAL A 287 15.42 9.80 12.39
CA VAL A 287 16.42 10.14 11.36
C VAL A 287 16.22 11.55 10.77
N CYS A 288 15.33 12.36 11.31
CA CYS A 288 15.20 13.79 10.99
C CYS A 288 15.72 14.64 12.16
N ARG A 289 16.54 15.66 11.88
CA ARG A 289 17.04 16.55 12.94
C ARG A 289 15.95 17.36 13.64
N PHE A 290 14.82 17.57 12.96
CA PHE A 290 13.65 18.28 13.50
C PHE A 290 12.66 17.35 14.20
N TYR A 291 13.01 16.07 14.38
CA TYR A 291 12.19 15.13 15.11
C TYR A 291 11.89 15.63 16.53
N HIS A 292 10.63 15.57 16.90
CA HIS A 292 10.22 15.67 18.29
C HIS A 292 8.90 14.93 18.49
N ALA A 293 8.78 14.17 19.58
CA ALA A 293 7.59 13.37 19.86
C ALA A 293 6.31 14.22 19.96
N GLU A 294 6.43 15.46 20.45
CA GLU A 294 5.32 16.41 20.51
C GLU A 294 4.78 16.81 19.13
N LEU A 295 5.63 16.86 18.09
CA LEU A 295 5.19 17.24 16.74
C LEU A 295 4.29 16.15 16.15
N ALA A 296 4.80 14.93 16.09
CA ALA A 296 4.05 13.79 15.55
C ALA A 296 2.81 13.48 16.40
N SER A 297 2.92 13.53 17.74
CA SER A 297 1.77 13.31 18.62
C SER A 297 0.73 14.42 18.52
N SER A 298 1.13 15.69 18.33
CA SER A 298 0.16 16.76 18.15
C SER A 298 -0.64 16.61 16.87
N ILE A 299 -0.06 16.02 15.83
CA ILE A 299 -0.78 15.71 14.59
C ILE A 299 -1.72 14.52 14.80
N THR A 300 -1.19 13.39 15.28
CA THR A 300 -1.97 12.15 15.30
C THR A 300 -3.07 12.18 16.35
N MET A 301 -2.80 12.68 17.56
CA MET A 301 -3.81 12.78 18.62
C MET A 301 -4.88 13.81 18.27
N ARG A 302 -4.53 14.90 17.57
CA ARG A 302 -5.53 15.83 17.03
C ARG A 302 -6.43 15.14 16.00
N GLY A 303 -5.87 14.31 15.13
CA GLY A 303 -6.67 13.49 14.22
C GLY A 303 -7.67 12.60 14.95
N HIS A 304 -7.28 12.02 16.10
CA HIS A 304 -8.18 11.22 16.93
C HIS A 304 -9.32 12.06 17.53
N GLU A 305 -9.00 13.26 18.03
CA GLU A 305 -10.00 14.18 18.57
C GLU A 305 -10.98 14.62 17.48
N LEU A 306 -10.48 14.98 16.30
CA LEU A 306 -11.30 15.38 15.15
C LEU A 306 -12.28 14.28 14.76
N LEU A 307 -11.79 13.04 14.66
CA LEU A 307 -12.64 11.89 14.36
C LEU A 307 -13.72 11.69 15.43
N GLY A 308 -13.35 11.82 16.71
CA GLY A 308 -14.27 11.72 17.84
C GLY A 308 -15.33 12.82 17.86
N ARG A 309 -14.96 14.07 17.55
CA ARG A 309 -15.88 15.21 17.46
C ARG A 309 -16.82 15.08 16.28
N SER A 310 -16.30 14.77 15.09
CA SER A 310 -17.13 14.54 13.90
C SER A 310 -18.12 13.40 14.13
N LYS A 311 -17.70 12.32 14.77
CA LYS A 311 -18.59 11.24 15.22
C LYS A 311 -19.73 11.78 16.08
N GLN A 312 -19.41 12.52 17.14
CA GLN A 312 -20.41 13.05 18.07
C GLN A 312 -21.41 13.97 17.34
N TRP A 313 -20.93 14.91 16.53
CA TRP A 313 -21.80 15.83 15.79
C TRP A 313 -22.70 15.13 14.78
N MET A 314 -22.23 14.05 14.16
CA MET A 314 -23.05 13.20 13.29
C MET A 314 -24.11 12.44 14.10
N GLU A 315 -23.75 11.85 15.24
CA GLU A 315 -24.69 11.12 16.11
C GLU A 315 -25.79 12.02 16.68
N GLU A 316 -25.47 13.25 17.08
CA GLU A 316 -26.43 14.27 17.51
C GLU A 316 -27.46 14.64 16.43
N ARG A 317 -27.15 14.38 15.16
CA ARG A 317 -28.00 14.65 14.00
C ARG A 317 -28.70 13.40 13.47
N GLY A 318 -28.72 12.33 14.27
CA GLY A 318 -29.47 11.11 13.98
C GLY A 318 -28.71 10.10 13.11
N ALA A 319 -27.43 10.32 12.82
CA ALA A 319 -26.60 9.30 12.19
C ALA A 319 -26.16 8.24 13.21
N LYS A 320 -25.98 7.00 12.76
CA LYS A 320 -25.30 5.96 13.53
C LYS A 320 -23.94 5.71 12.93
N VAL A 321 -22.88 5.99 13.69
CA VAL A 321 -21.50 5.72 13.25
C VAL A 321 -21.18 4.26 13.51
N ILE A 322 -20.86 3.53 12.45
CA ILE A 322 -20.62 2.08 12.50
C ILE A 322 -19.13 1.72 12.41
N TYR A 323 -18.29 2.60 11.87
CA TYR A 323 -16.85 2.38 11.76
C TYR A 323 -16.09 3.69 11.54
N GLY A 324 -14.78 3.68 11.79
CA GLY A 324 -13.87 4.75 11.43
C GLY A 324 -12.42 4.27 11.35
N ASP A 325 -11.69 4.71 10.32
CA ASP A 325 -10.27 4.40 10.11
C ASP A 325 -9.51 5.69 9.81
N THR A 326 -8.72 6.14 10.78
CA THR A 326 -7.75 7.24 10.71
C THR A 326 -8.35 8.61 10.41
N ASP A 327 -8.84 8.82 9.20
CA ASP A 327 -9.40 10.03 8.60
C ASP A 327 -10.83 9.81 8.07
N SER A 328 -11.34 8.58 8.11
CA SER A 328 -12.67 8.24 7.59
C SER A 328 -13.68 7.86 8.67
N LEU A 329 -14.94 8.24 8.46
CA LEU A 329 -16.12 7.82 9.24
C LEU A 329 -17.14 7.15 8.33
N PHE A 330 -17.65 6.01 8.80
CA PHE A 330 -18.72 5.25 8.16
C PHE A 330 -19.97 5.38 9.00
N ILE A 331 -21.02 5.90 8.40
CA ILE A 331 -22.30 6.10 9.09
C ILE A 331 -23.44 5.44 8.33
N THR A 332 -24.52 5.16 9.04
CA THR A 332 -25.83 4.87 8.45
C THR A 332 -26.85 5.89 8.97
N LEU A 333 -27.82 6.25 8.14
CA LEU A 333 -28.91 7.15 8.48
C LEU A 333 -30.20 6.34 8.69
N SER A 334 -30.97 6.13 7.62
CA SER A 334 -32.17 5.30 7.60
C SER A 334 -32.15 4.37 6.40
N ASP A 335 -32.58 3.13 6.62
CA ASP A 335 -32.72 2.10 5.59
C ASP A 335 -33.89 2.38 4.62
N GLU A 336 -34.78 3.32 4.96
CA GLU A 336 -35.95 3.68 4.16
C GLU A 336 -35.63 4.75 3.08
N LEU A 337 -34.47 5.41 3.19
CA LEU A 337 -34.06 6.43 2.22
C LEU A 337 -33.76 5.77 0.87
N SER A 338 -34.23 6.41 -0.21
CA SER A 338 -33.73 6.10 -1.55
C SER A 338 -32.25 6.47 -1.66
N GLU A 339 -31.55 5.91 -2.64
CA GLU A 339 -30.13 6.22 -2.88
C GLU A 339 -29.91 7.73 -3.09
N GLU A 340 -30.78 8.38 -3.86
CA GLU A 340 -30.74 9.83 -4.10
C GLU A 340 -30.95 10.64 -2.81
N GLN A 341 -31.89 10.22 -1.96
CA GLN A 341 -32.15 10.88 -0.68
C GLN A 341 -31.00 10.69 0.31
N ALA A 342 -30.43 9.49 0.37
CA ALA A 342 -29.27 9.19 1.20
C ALA A 342 -28.05 10.01 0.76
N TRP A 343 -27.83 10.14 -0.55
CA TRP A 343 -26.76 10.96 -1.12
C TRP A 343 -26.90 12.44 -0.75
N GLU A 344 -28.11 13.00 -0.90
CA GLU A 344 -28.37 14.40 -0.56
C GLU A 344 -28.27 14.66 0.95
N ALA A 345 -28.79 13.75 1.78
CA ALA A 345 -28.61 13.82 3.23
C ALA A 345 -27.12 13.76 3.62
N GLY A 346 -26.32 12.98 2.91
CA GLY A 346 -24.86 12.91 3.07
C GLY A 346 -24.18 14.25 2.83
N LYS A 347 -24.52 14.93 1.73
CA LYS A 347 -24.00 16.28 1.41
C LYS A 347 -24.38 17.30 2.48
N GLN A 348 -25.63 17.29 2.92
CA GLN A 348 -26.11 18.21 3.95
C GLN A 348 -25.39 17.99 5.27
N LEU A 349 -25.25 16.72 5.70
CA LEU A 349 -24.52 16.39 6.92
C LEU A 349 -23.04 16.78 6.82
N CYS A 350 -22.41 16.56 5.67
CA CYS A 350 -21.02 16.97 5.39
C CYS A 350 -20.84 18.49 5.61
N ALA A 351 -21.70 19.30 4.98
CA ALA A 351 -21.66 20.75 5.10
C ALA A 351 -21.82 21.22 6.56
N VAL A 352 -22.75 20.62 7.30
CA VAL A 352 -22.98 20.96 8.70
C VAL A 352 -21.80 20.57 9.58
N VAL A 353 -21.20 19.40 9.38
CA VAL A 353 -20.00 18.99 10.15
C VAL A 353 -18.81 19.90 9.86
N ASN A 354 -18.61 20.32 8.60
CA ASN A 354 -17.58 21.31 8.24
C ASN A 354 -17.81 22.68 8.90
N GLN A 355 -19.07 23.10 9.05
CA GLN A 355 -19.40 24.29 9.82
C GLN A 355 -19.02 24.11 11.31
N CYS A 356 -19.40 23.00 11.93
CA CYS A 356 -19.04 22.70 13.32
C CYS A 356 -17.52 22.65 13.54
N LEU A 357 -16.76 22.10 12.58
CA LEU A 357 -15.29 22.12 12.62
C LEU A 357 -14.75 23.55 12.64
N SER A 358 -15.31 24.42 11.81
CA SER A 358 -14.89 25.82 11.70
C SER A 358 -15.20 26.62 12.96
N GLU A 359 -16.42 26.47 13.49
CA GLU A 359 -16.84 27.09 14.75
C GLU A 359 -15.97 26.61 15.93
N TRP A 360 -15.74 25.29 16.01
CA TRP A 360 -14.89 24.73 17.06
C TRP A 360 -13.45 25.21 16.98
N CYS A 361 -12.86 25.38 15.79
CA CYS A 361 -11.52 25.95 15.65
C CYS A 361 -11.47 27.39 16.18
N GLY A 362 -12.48 28.20 15.89
CA GLY A 362 -12.64 29.55 16.45
C GLY A 362 -12.72 29.54 17.98
N ASP A 363 -13.55 28.68 18.55
CA ASP A 363 -13.70 28.57 20.01
C ASP A 363 -12.47 27.98 20.71
N TYR A 364 -11.77 27.06 20.04
CA TYR A 364 -10.65 26.30 20.62
C TYR A 364 -9.43 27.18 20.88
N ALA A 365 -9.10 28.03 19.92
CA ALA A 365 -7.93 28.90 20.02
C ALA A 365 -8.04 30.16 19.17
N ASP A 366 -9.21 30.59 18.68
CA ASP A 366 -9.31 31.71 17.72
C ASP A 366 -8.47 31.44 16.45
N ILE A 367 -8.63 30.24 15.87
CA ILE A 367 -7.90 29.80 14.66
C ILE A 367 -8.86 29.55 13.49
N GLU A 368 -8.42 29.90 12.28
CA GLU A 368 -9.12 29.55 11.04
C GLU A 368 -8.97 28.04 10.77
N SER A 369 -10.10 27.38 10.48
CA SER A 369 -10.10 25.96 10.10
C SER A 369 -9.64 25.79 8.66
N HIS A 370 -8.66 24.91 8.45
CA HIS A 370 -8.34 24.37 7.13
C HIS A 370 -8.73 22.88 7.02
N LEU A 371 -9.54 22.41 7.96
CA LEU A 371 -10.08 21.06 7.99
C LEU A 371 -11.27 20.97 7.03
N GLU A 372 -11.27 19.95 6.19
CA GLU A 372 -12.32 19.72 5.20
C GLU A 372 -12.66 18.23 5.22
N LEU A 373 -13.87 17.92 5.67
CA LEU A 373 -14.48 16.60 5.52
C LEU A 373 -15.17 16.56 4.16
N GLU A 374 -14.94 15.49 3.40
CA GLU A 374 -15.55 15.22 2.09
C GLU A 374 -16.49 14.02 2.21
N PHE A 375 -17.66 14.09 1.56
CA PHE A 375 -18.53 12.93 1.38
C PHE A 375 -18.08 12.19 0.11
N GLU A 376 -17.43 11.05 0.27
CA GLU A 376 -16.76 10.35 -0.84
C GLU A 376 -17.62 9.27 -1.48
N THR A 377 -18.33 8.48 -0.67
CA THR A 377 -18.94 7.24 -1.16
C THR A 377 -20.23 6.93 -0.43
N LEU A 378 -21.23 6.48 -1.21
CA LEU A 378 -22.43 5.83 -0.72
C LEU A 378 -22.37 4.35 -1.09
N TYR A 379 -22.40 3.49 -0.07
CA TYR A 379 -22.62 2.07 -0.23
C TYR A 379 -24.11 1.76 -0.06
N THR A 380 -24.76 1.31 -1.13
CA THR A 380 -26.19 0.91 -1.09
C THR A 380 -26.39 -0.36 -0.28
N ARG A 381 -25.40 -1.26 -0.30
CA ARG A 381 -25.27 -2.43 0.56
C ARG A 381 -23.88 -2.46 1.17
N PHE A 382 -23.76 -2.80 2.44
CA PHE A 382 -22.48 -2.84 3.12
C PHE A 382 -22.42 -3.97 4.14
N TYR A 383 -21.26 -4.61 4.24
CA TYR A 383 -20.98 -5.71 5.14
C TYR A 383 -19.75 -5.40 5.97
N MET A 384 -19.95 -5.38 7.29
CA MET A 384 -18.90 -5.26 8.27
C MET A 384 -18.77 -6.59 9.04
N PRO A 385 -17.71 -7.39 8.82
CA PRO A 385 -17.52 -8.68 9.48
C PRO A 385 -17.16 -8.54 10.97
N THR A 386 -17.32 -9.64 11.71
CA THR A 386 -16.67 -9.84 13.00
C THR A 386 -15.21 -10.28 12.84
N ILE A 387 -14.44 -10.22 13.92
CA ILE A 387 -13.18 -10.96 14.07
C ILE A 387 -13.54 -12.45 14.12
N ARG A 388 -12.79 -13.29 13.40
CA ARG A 388 -13.08 -14.73 13.32
C ARG A 388 -13.15 -15.35 14.73
N GLY A 389 -14.27 -15.99 15.04
CA GLY A 389 -14.51 -16.63 16.34
C GLY A 389 -14.78 -15.67 17.49
N GLN A 390 -15.08 -14.39 17.22
CA GLN A 390 -15.40 -13.38 18.22
C GLN A 390 -16.63 -12.57 17.80
N GLU A 391 -17.30 -11.91 18.75
CA GLU A 391 -18.41 -11.00 18.47
C GLU A 391 -17.95 -9.59 18.09
N GLU A 392 -16.68 -9.26 18.38
CA GLU A 392 -16.12 -7.94 18.08
C GLU A 392 -16.01 -7.70 16.57
N GLY A 393 -16.31 -6.47 16.13
CA GLY A 393 -16.19 -6.06 14.75
C GLY A 393 -14.74 -6.05 14.25
N SER A 394 -14.54 -6.47 13.00
CA SER A 394 -13.23 -6.45 12.37
C SER A 394 -12.80 -5.04 11.99
N LYS A 395 -11.49 -4.81 11.93
CA LYS A 395 -10.90 -3.54 11.49
C LYS A 395 -10.27 -3.74 10.11
N LYS A 396 -10.41 -2.74 9.23
CA LYS A 396 -9.85 -2.71 7.87
C LYS A 396 -10.30 -3.87 6.99
N ARG A 397 -11.45 -4.47 7.30
CA ARG A 397 -12.05 -5.61 6.59
C ARG A 397 -13.52 -5.31 6.38
N TYR A 398 -13.94 -5.09 5.15
CA TYR A 398 -15.36 -4.86 4.78
C TYR A 398 -15.60 -5.07 3.28
N ALA A 399 -16.86 -5.24 2.91
CA ALA A 399 -17.33 -5.25 1.54
C ALA A 399 -18.51 -4.28 1.38
N GLY A 400 -18.63 -3.65 0.22
CA GLY A 400 -19.77 -2.78 -0.08
C GLY A 400 -20.08 -2.71 -1.57
N LEU A 401 -21.33 -2.38 -1.89
CA LEU A 401 -21.82 -2.14 -3.26
C LEU A 401 -21.97 -0.62 -3.46
N SER A 402 -21.26 -0.05 -4.42
CA SER A 402 -21.36 1.37 -4.77
C SER A 402 -21.36 1.55 -6.29
N GLY A 403 -22.31 2.31 -6.84
CA GLY A 403 -22.43 2.49 -8.29
C GLY A 403 -22.63 1.19 -9.08
N GLY A 404 -23.13 0.12 -8.45
CA GLY A 404 -23.26 -1.21 -9.04
C GLY A 404 -21.99 -2.08 -8.97
N GLU A 405 -20.88 -1.56 -8.43
CA GLU A 405 -19.62 -2.29 -8.31
C GLU A 405 -19.37 -2.78 -6.87
N LEU A 406 -18.87 -4.01 -6.75
CA LEU A 406 -18.46 -4.58 -5.47
C LEU A 406 -17.05 -4.12 -5.10
N ILE A 407 -16.92 -3.54 -3.91
CA ILE A 407 -15.66 -3.06 -3.36
C ILE A 407 -15.30 -3.90 -2.13
N PHE A 408 -14.12 -4.52 -2.17
CA PHE A 408 -13.56 -5.29 -1.06
C PHE A 408 -12.34 -4.57 -0.46
N LYS A 409 -12.31 -4.44 0.87
CA LYS A 409 -11.13 -3.94 1.60
C LYS A 409 -10.71 -4.97 2.64
N GLY A 410 -9.46 -5.42 2.59
CA GLY A 410 -8.84 -6.34 3.55
C GLY A 410 -9.44 -7.76 3.66
N LEU A 411 -10.55 -8.02 2.98
CA LEU A 411 -11.13 -9.35 2.80
C LEU A 411 -10.29 -10.19 1.83
N GLU A 412 -10.56 -11.49 1.81
CA GLU A 412 -9.82 -12.54 1.12
C GLU A 412 -9.68 -12.29 -0.39
N ALA A 413 -10.72 -11.76 -1.03
CA ALA A 413 -10.75 -11.33 -2.43
C ALA A 413 -9.63 -10.32 -2.76
N ALA A 414 -9.35 -9.41 -1.83
CA ALA A 414 -8.34 -8.36 -1.98
C ALA A 414 -6.93 -8.80 -1.53
N ARG A 415 -6.74 -10.04 -1.09
CA ARG A 415 -5.47 -10.52 -0.53
C ARG A 415 -4.69 -11.38 -1.52
N SER A 416 -3.38 -11.14 -1.63
CA SER A 416 -2.52 -11.89 -2.55
C SER A 416 -2.16 -13.30 -2.07
N ASP A 417 -2.40 -13.63 -0.80
CA ASP A 417 -2.02 -14.90 -0.17
C ASP A 417 -3.13 -15.96 -0.15
N TRP A 418 -4.32 -15.64 -0.70
CA TRP A 418 -5.45 -16.56 -0.89
C TRP A 418 -5.52 -17.08 -2.33
N THR A 419 -6.10 -18.26 -2.51
CA THR A 419 -6.19 -18.90 -3.83
C THR A 419 -7.16 -18.14 -4.75
N PRO A 420 -6.98 -18.20 -6.08
CA PRO A 420 -7.97 -17.69 -7.04
C PRO A 420 -9.39 -18.21 -6.76
N LEU A 421 -9.54 -19.48 -6.38
CA LEU A 421 -10.82 -20.08 -5.99
C LEU A 421 -11.51 -19.27 -4.89
N ALA A 422 -10.79 -19.00 -3.79
CA ALA A 422 -11.37 -18.31 -2.64
C ALA A 422 -11.80 -16.88 -2.97
N LYS A 423 -11.04 -16.22 -3.86
CA LYS A 423 -11.38 -14.88 -4.34
C LYS A 423 -12.64 -14.90 -5.17
N ARG A 424 -12.75 -15.82 -6.14
CA ARG A 424 -13.96 -16.01 -6.95
C ARG A 424 -15.16 -16.27 -6.06
N PHE A 425 -15.03 -17.27 -5.18
CA PHE A 425 -16.09 -17.64 -4.25
C PHE A 425 -16.57 -16.45 -3.42
N GLN A 426 -15.66 -15.65 -2.87
CA GLN A 426 -16.05 -14.47 -2.10
C GLN A 426 -16.73 -13.40 -2.97
N VAL A 427 -16.25 -13.13 -4.18
CA VAL A 427 -16.87 -12.13 -5.06
C VAL A 427 -18.31 -12.55 -5.38
N GLU A 428 -18.49 -13.75 -5.91
CA GLU A 428 -19.79 -14.29 -6.29
C GLU A 428 -20.75 -14.46 -5.09
N LEU A 429 -20.24 -14.89 -3.93
CA LEU A 429 -21.05 -14.95 -2.70
C LEU A 429 -21.62 -13.57 -2.32
N PHE A 430 -20.81 -12.52 -2.46
CA PHE A 430 -21.25 -11.15 -2.17
C PHE A 430 -22.15 -10.57 -3.27
N GLU A 431 -21.99 -11.00 -4.53
CA GLU A 431 -22.97 -10.71 -5.58
C GLU A 431 -24.32 -11.32 -5.21
N HIS A 432 -24.34 -12.59 -4.79
CA HIS A 432 -25.58 -13.22 -4.36
C HIS A 432 -26.19 -12.52 -3.14
N LEU A 433 -25.36 -12.15 -2.16
CA LEU A 433 -25.79 -11.47 -0.93
C LEU A 433 -26.38 -10.07 -1.20
N PHE A 434 -25.71 -9.25 -2.00
CA PHE A 434 -26.11 -7.85 -2.19
C PHE A 434 -27.17 -7.65 -3.26
N PHE A 435 -27.35 -8.62 -4.17
CA PHE A 435 -28.44 -8.65 -5.16
C PHE A 435 -29.60 -9.59 -4.76
N ASP A 436 -29.68 -9.95 -3.48
CA ASP A 436 -30.77 -10.75 -2.88
C ASP A 436 -31.05 -12.08 -3.63
N LYS A 437 -30.00 -12.75 -4.12
CA LYS A 437 -30.09 -14.07 -4.78
C LYS A 437 -29.94 -15.20 -3.74
N ASP A 438 -30.27 -16.42 -4.16
CA ASP A 438 -30.16 -17.61 -3.29
C ASP A 438 -28.70 -17.93 -2.96
N LEU A 439 -28.33 -17.73 -1.70
CA LEU A 439 -26.99 -18.03 -1.16
C LEU A 439 -26.78 -19.53 -0.92
N ASN A 440 -27.81 -20.25 -0.48
CA ASN A 440 -27.71 -21.67 -0.15
C ASN A 440 -27.46 -22.50 -1.41
N HIS A 441 -28.23 -22.20 -2.48
CA HIS A 441 -28.04 -22.83 -3.77
C HIS A 441 -26.67 -22.53 -4.36
N TYR A 442 -26.21 -21.28 -4.26
CA TYR A 442 -24.88 -20.90 -4.73
C TYR A 442 -23.77 -21.67 -4.02
N VAL A 443 -23.76 -21.67 -2.68
CA VAL A 443 -22.70 -22.34 -1.90
C VAL A 443 -22.69 -23.84 -2.16
N SER A 444 -23.86 -24.50 -2.17
CA SER A 444 -23.95 -25.94 -2.45
C SER A 444 -23.49 -26.30 -3.88
N SER A 445 -23.92 -25.52 -4.89
CA SER A 445 -23.48 -25.73 -6.28
C SER A 445 -21.98 -25.51 -6.44
N PHE A 446 -21.42 -24.48 -5.81
CA PHE A 446 -19.99 -24.17 -5.89
C PHE A 446 -19.14 -25.29 -5.28
N VAL A 447 -19.59 -25.86 -4.15
CA VAL A 447 -18.90 -26.98 -3.50
C VAL A 447 -19.02 -28.27 -4.32
N ALA A 448 -20.17 -28.54 -4.94
CA ALA A 448 -20.32 -29.68 -5.84
C ALA A 448 -19.36 -29.57 -7.04
N ASP A 449 -19.30 -28.40 -7.67
CA ASP A 449 -18.39 -28.13 -8.79
C ASP A 449 -16.91 -28.25 -8.39
N LEU A 450 -16.56 -27.83 -7.17
CA LEU A 450 -15.22 -28.02 -6.61
C LEU A 450 -14.89 -29.50 -6.44
N LEU A 451 -15.81 -30.30 -5.90
CA LEU A 451 -15.62 -31.75 -5.71
C LEU A 451 -15.54 -32.53 -7.03
N GLU A 452 -16.12 -31.99 -8.10
CA GLU A 452 -16.00 -32.52 -9.47
C GLU A 452 -14.69 -32.09 -10.18
N GLY A 453 -13.82 -31.32 -9.53
CA GLY A 453 -12.54 -30.87 -10.08
C GLY A 453 -12.65 -29.72 -11.09
N ARG A 454 -13.78 -29.02 -11.15
CA ARG A 454 -13.99 -27.93 -12.12
C ARG A 454 -13.09 -26.71 -11.86
N TYR A 455 -12.50 -26.60 -10.67
CA TYR A 455 -11.72 -25.46 -10.24
C TYR A 455 -10.25 -25.78 -9.89
N ASP A 456 -9.71 -26.94 -10.31
CA ASP A 456 -8.38 -27.40 -9.88
C ASP A 456 -7.25 -26.41 -10.17
N SER A 457 -7.31 -25.75 -11.33
CA SER A 457 -6.33 -24.72 -11.72
C SER A 457 -6.32 -23.48 -10.80
N GLU A 458 -7.38 -23.30 -10.01
CA GLU A 458 -7.58 -22.16 -9.11
C GLU A 458 -7.21 -22.47 -7.66
N LEU A 459 -6.71 -23.67 -7.38
CA LEU A 459 -6.34 -24.13 -6.04
C LEU A 459 -4.89 -23.80 -5.64
N VAL A 460 -4.11 -23.24 -6.56
CA VAL A 460 -2.69 -22.95 -6.34
C VAL A 460 -2.49 -21.79 -5.38
N TYR A 461 -1.93 -22.06 -4.20
CA TYR A 461 -1.46 -21.02 -3.30
C TYR A 461 -0.18 -20.40 -3.84
N THR A 462 -0.04 -19.08 -3.67
CA THR A 462 1.21 -18.38 -3.99
C THR A 462 1.66 -17.50 -2.85
N LYS A 463 2.88 -17.69 -2.36
CA LYS A 463 3.43 -16.88 -1.25
C LYS A 463 4.91 -16.57 -1.43
N GLN A 464 5.32 -15.34 -1.10
CA GLN A 464 6.71 -14.92 -1.19
C GLN A 464 7.49 -15.29 0.09
N LEU A 465 8.69 -15.85 -0.08
CA LEU A 465 9.64 -15.98 1.03
C LEU A 465 10.20 -14.60 1.38
N THR A 466 10.07 -14.17 2.63
CA THR A 466 10.55 -12.86 3.08
C THR A 466 12.04 -12.83 3.44
N ARG A 467 12.64 -14.00 3.67
CA ARG A 467 14.05 -14.18 4.02
C ARG A 467 14.62 -15.43 3.33
N PRO A 468 15.96 -15.59 3.29
CA PRO A 468 16.62 -16.83 2.90
C PRO A 468 15.98 -18.08 3.52
N LEU A 469 15.87 -19.16 2.75
CA LEU A 469 15.25 -20.40 3.20
C LEU A 469 15.96 -20.97 4.45
N SER A 470 17.28 -20.79 4.53
CA SER A 470 18.14 -21.17 5.66
C SER A 470 17.78 -20.45 6.97
N LYS A 471 17.15 -19.26 6.93
CA LYS A 471 16.75 -18.51 8.13
C LYS A 471 15.42 -18.95 8.74
N TYR A 472 14.72 -19.91 8.13
CA TYR A 472 13.50 -20.49 8.71
C TYR A 472 13.86 -21.72 9.55
N THR A 473 14.07 -21.52 10.86
CA THR A 473 14.54 -22.56 11.79
C THR A 473 13.49 -23.03 12.80
N LYS A 474 12.59 -22.14 13.26
CA LYS A 474 11.63 -22.44 14.34
C LYS A 474 10.33 -23.07 13.87
N THR A 475 9.72 -22.49 12.84
CA THR A 475 8.47 -22.98 12.23
C THR A 475 8.67 -23.12 10.74
N GLN A 476 8.04 -24.14 10.16
CA GLN A 476 8.05 -24.39 8.73
C GLN A 476 6.63 -24.21 8.16
N PRO A 477 6.24 -22.96 7.83
CA PRO A 477 5.00 -22.70 7.12
C PRO A 477 4.89 -23.51 5.80
N PRO A 478 3.68 -23.71 5.26
CA PRO A 478 3.44 -24.45 4.00
C PRO A 478 4.37 -24.05 2.85
N HIS A 479 4.40 -22.78 2.46
CA HIS A 479 5.29 -22.26 1.42
C HIS A 479 6.79 -22.48 1.69
N VAL A 480 7.22 -22.56 2.95
CA VAL A 480 8.62 -22.86 3.31
C VAL A 480 8.91 -24.35 3.11
N ARG A 481 7.96 -25.24 3.46
CA ARG A 481 8.07 -26.68 3.21
C ARG A 481 8.12 -26.98 1.72
N ALA A 482 7.21 -26.39 0.93
CA ALA A 482 7.22 -26.51 -0.52
C ALA A 482 8.55 -26.03 -1.14
N ALA A 483 9.03 -24.85 -0.74
CA ALA A 483 10.33 -24.35 -1.21
C ALA A 483 11.50 -25.29 -0.86
N ARG A 484 11.47 -25.91 0.31
CA ARG A 484 12.50 -26.86 0.74
C ARG A 484 12.46 -28.15 -0.05
N MET A 485 11.27 -28.69 -0.31
CA MET A 485 11.10 -29.85 -1.20
C MET A 485 11.70 -29.60 -2.58
N ILE A 486 11.49 -28.40 -3.15
CA ILE A 486 12.09 -28.00 -4.43
C ILE A 486 13.61 -27.94 -4.32
N ASP A 487 14.17 -27.24 -3.32
CA ASP A 487 15.62 -27.11 -3.15
C ASP A 487 16.30 -28.48 -2.89
N ASP A 488 15.64 -29.38 -2.16
CA ASP A 488 16.12 -30.74 -1.90
C ASP A 488 16.13 -31.59 -3.19
N GLN A 489 15.08 -31.49 -4.02
CA GLN A 489 15.03 -32.14 -5.34
C GLN A 489 16.13 -31.61 -6.28
N ARG A 490 16.33 -30.29 -6.31
CA ARG A 490 17.42 -29.67 -7.09
C ARG A 490 18.78 -30.15 -6.62
N ALA A 491 19.00 -30.25 -5.31
CA ALA A 491 20.25 -30.76 -4.75
C ALA A 491 20.53 -32.22 -5.15
N GLN A 492 19.50 -33.08 -5.17
CA GLN A 492 19.62 -34.47 -5.66
C GLN A 492 20.00 -34.54 -7.14
N GLN A 493 19.61 -33.54 -7.94
CA GLN A 493 19.99 -33.40 -9.35
C GLN A 493 21.32 -32.66 -9.55
N GLY A 494 22.02 -32.29 -8.48
CA GLY A 494 23.26 -31.51 -8.55
C GLY A 494 23.07 -30.05 -9.00
N LEU A 495 21.83 -29.54 -8.96
CA LEU A 495 21.49 -28.17 -9.32
C LEU A 495 21.63 -27.23 -8.10
N PRO A 496 21.96 -25.94 -8.32
CA PRO A 496 22.01 -24.97 -7.24
C PRO A 496 20.61 -24.72 -6.63
N PRO A 497 20.54 -24.38 -5.33
CA PRO A 497 19.28 -24.08 -4.67
C PRO A 497 18.63 -22.84 -5.26
N GLU A 498 17.31 -22.87 -5.36
CA GLU A 498 16.49 -21.84 -5.98
C GLU A 498 16.04 -20.77 -4.97
N TYR A 499 15.84 -21.15 -3.70
CA TYR A 499 15.22 -20.30 -2.68
C TYR A 499 16.20 -19.77 -1.61
N ASP A 500 17.50 -19.98 -1.78
CA ASP A 500 18.52 -19.63 -0.78
C ASP A 500 18.65 -18.11 -0.54
N ARG A 501 18.32 -17.26 -1.52
CA ARG A 501 18.33 -15.79 -1.35
C ARG A 501 17.02 -15.22 -0.77
N GLY A 502 15.97 -16.03 -0.68
CA GLY A 502 14.61 -15.56 -0.36
C GLY A 502 14.05 -14.63 -1.45
N ARG A 503 13.00 -13.88 -1.11
CA ARG A 503 12.30 -12.90 -1.98
C ARG A 503 11.71 -13.47 -3.27
N LYS A 504 11.70 -14.79 -3.44
CA LYS A 504 11.04 -15.50 -4.54
C LYS A 504 9.65 -15.99 -4.09
N ARG A 505 8.71 -16.03 -5.04
CA ARG A 505 7.37 -16.62 -4.83
C ARG A 505 7.47 -18.13 -4.94
N VAL A 506 6.75 -18.81 -4.07
CA VAL A 506 6.61 -20.27 -4.03
C VAL A 506 5.15 -20.57 -4.33
N GLN A 507 4.92 -21.47 -5.28
CA GLN A 507 3.60 -22.00 -5.60
C GLN A 507 3.48 -23.40 -5.03
N TYR A 508 2.34 -23.68 -4.41
CA TYR A 508 2.09 -24.97 -3.76
C TYR A 508 0.59 -25.25 -3.68
N VAL A 509 0.27 -26.53 -3.53
CA VAL A 509 -1.08 -27.04 -3.34
C VAL A 509 -1.13 -27.92 -2.09
N TYR A 510 -2.34 -28.17 -1.59
CA TYR A 510 -2.60 -29.22 -0.62
C TYR A 510 -3.12 -30.46 -1.33
N THR A 511 -2.41 -31.56 -1.15
CA THR A 511 -2.77 -32.90 -1.59
C THR A 511 -3.16 -33.74 -0.39
N LEU A 512 -3.68 -34.95 -0.63
CA LEU A 512 -3.98 -35.92 0.43
C LEU A 512 -2.76 -36.29 1.30
N SER A 513 -1.54 -36.07 0.79
CA SER A 513 -0.29 -36.28 1.54
C SER A 513 0.24 -35.01 2.23
N GLY A 514 -0.50 -33.90 2.16
CA GLY A 514 -0.16 -32.61 2.72
C GLY A 514 0.31 -31.61 1.67
N VAL A 515 1.23 -30.72 2.08
CA VAL A 515 1.70 -29.64 1.19
C VAL A 515 2.61 -30.21 0.10
N SER A 516 2.30 -29.91 -1.16
CA SER A 516 3.10 -30.28 -2.32
C SER A 516 3.48 -29.03 -3.14
N PRO A 517 4.72 -28.93 -3.65
CA PRO A 517 5.10 -27.91 -4.62
C PRO A 517 4.24 -28.00 -5.88
N PHE A 518 3.84 -26.85 -6.43
CA PHE A 518 3.19 -26.79 -7.74
C PHE A 518 4.26 -26.51 -8.80
N LEU A 519 4.70 -27.54 -9.51
CA LEU A 519 5.70 -27.47 -10.58
C LEU A 519 5.09 -27.63 -11.97
N ASP A 520 4.06 -28.48 -12.06
CA ASP A 520 3.31 -28.77 -13.27
C ASP A 520 1.87 -29.18 -12.91
N GLN A 521 1.07 -29.51 -13.93
CA GLN A 521 -0.33 -29.91 -13.77
C GLN A 521 -0.49 -31.27 -13.07
N GLN A 522 0.53 -32.15 -13.06
CA GLN A 522 0.43 -33.45 -12.37
C GLN A 522 0.34 -33.27 -10.85
N ALA A 523 0.80 -32.13 -10.33
CA ALA A 523 0.63 -31.79 -8.92
C ALA A 523 -0.86 -31.66 -8.50
N LEU A 524 -1.80 -31.59 -9.45
CA LEU A 524 -3.24 -31.50 -9.20
C LEU A 524 -3.93 -32.87 -9.09
N ASP A 525 -3.27 -33.99 -9.44
CA ASP A 525 -3.94 -35.30 -9.52
C ASP A 525 -4.38 -35.87 -8.15
N SER A 526 -3.89 -35.31 -7.04
CA SER A 526 -4.12 -35.83 -5.67
C SER A 526 -4.58 -34.76 -4.68
N LEU A 527 -5.29 -33.74 -5.16
CA LEU A 527 -5.79 -32.61 -4.37
C LEU A 527 -6.64 -33.06 -3.17
N ASP A 528 -6.41 -32.40 -2.03
CA ASP A 528 -7.27 -32.54 -0.86
C ASP A 528 -8.39 -31.50 -0.94
N TYR A 529 -9.50 -31.83 -1.61
CA TYR A 529 -10.65 -30.92 -1.73
C TYR A 529 -11.22 -30.50 -0.37
N GLN A 530 -11.20 -31.40 0.61
CA GLN A 530 -11.71 -31.10 1.95
C GLN A 530 -10.89 -29.98 2.60
N HIS A 531 -9.57 -29.96 2.41
CA HIS A 531 -8.74 -28.83 2.85
C HIS A 531 -9.24 -27.49 2.28
N TYR A 532 -9.56 -27.42 0.99
CA TYR A 532 -10.02 -26.18 0.36
C TYR A 532 -11.42 -25.80 0.84
N ILE A 533 -12.32 -26.76 1.03
CA ILE A 533 -13.63 -26.51 1.64
C ILE A 533 -13.42 -25.92 3.05
N ASP A 534 -12.65 -26.58 3.91
CA ASP A 534 -12.48 -26.18 5.32
C ASP A 534 -11.68 -24.88 5.51
N LYS A 535 -10.69 -24.63 4.64
CA LYS A 535 -9.71 -23.54 4.83
C LYS A 535 -9.89 -22.39 3.87
N GLN A 536 -10.57 -22.58 2.75
CA GLN A 536 -10.81 -21.52 1.76
C GLN A 536 -12.28 -21.11 1.67
N ILE A 537 -13.21 -22.07 1.62
CA ILE A 537 -14.64 -21.78 1.42
C ILE A 537 -15.38 -21.50 2.73
N LEU A 538 -15.33 -22.45 3.68
CA LEU A 538 -16.00 -22.39 4.97
C LEU A 538 -15.73 -21.07 5.72
N PRO A 539 -14.48 -20.57 5.86
CA PRO A 539 -14.23 -19.35 6.62
C PRO A 539 -14.82 -18.08 5.97
N ILE A 540 -15.13 -18.13 4.67
CA ILE A 540 -15.76 -17.03 3.93
C ILE A 540 -17.27 -17.14 4.07
N ALA A 541 -17.83 -18.33 3.88
CA ALA A 541 -19.26 -18.61 4.02
C ALA A 541 -19.74 -18.36 5.46
N GLU A 542 -19.05 -18.89 6.47
CA GLU A 542 -19.38 -18.70 7.90
C GLU A 542 -19.51 -17.23 8.27
N GLY A 543 -18.58 -16.39 7.81
CA GLY A 543 -18.63 -14.96 8.11
C GLY A 543 -19.90 -14.27 7.61
N VAL A 544 -20.43 -14.68 6.45
CA VAL A 544 -21.65 -14.13 5.86
C VAL A 544 -22.89 -14.75 6.50
N PHE A 545 -22.93 -16.07 6.63
CA PHE A 545 -24.08 -16.82 7.12
C PHE A 545 -24.35 -16.57 8.60
N GLN A 546 -23.30 -16.44 9.43
CA GLN A 546 -23.45 -16.08 10.84
C GLN A 546 -24.19 -14.74 10.99
N MET A 547 -23.97 -13.77 10.09
CA MET A 547 -24.66 -12.48 10.12
C MET A 547 -26.12 -12.55 9.67
N LEU A 548 -26.46 -13.56 8.89
CA LEU A 548 -27.83 -13.85 8.48
C LEU A 548 -28.57 -14.75 9.48
N ASN A 549 -27.91 -15.16 10.57
CA ASN A 549 -28.38 -16.21 11.49
C ASN A 549 -28.73 -17.53 10.76
N LEU A 550 -27.92 -17.88 9.76
CA LEU A 550 -28.01 -19.13 9.01
C LEU A 550 -26.87 -20.06 9.43
N GLU A 551 -27.13 -21.37 9.47
CA GLU A 551 -26.08 -22.37 9.68
C GLU A 551 -25.47 -22.83 8.35
N VAL A 552 -24.14 -22.87 8.30
CA VAL A 552 -23.39 -23.28 7.11
C VAL A 552 -23.25 -24.80 7.01
N THR A 553 -23.30 -25.49 8.15
CA THR A 553 -23.00 -26.92 8.31
C THR A 553 -23.92 -27.84 7.52
N ASP A 554 -25.17 -27.44 7.31
CA ASP A 554 -26.14 -28.23 6.53
C ASP A 554 -25.91 -28.16 5.01
N ILE A 555 -25.12 -27.19 4.53
CA ILE A 555 -24.94 -26.88 3.10
C ILE A 555 -23.59 -27.38 2.58
N LEU A 556 -22.57 -27.43 3.43
CA LEU A 556 -21.21 -27.86 3.07
C LEU A 556 -20.97 -29.37 3.25
N THR A 557 -21.89 -30.09 3.90
CA THR A 557 -21.81 -31.54 4.02
C THR A 557 -22.36 -32.15 2.73
N PRO A 558 -21.58 -32.94 1.96
CA PRO A 558 -22.11 -33.59 0.77
C PRO A 558 -23.30 -34.47 1.17
N GLN A 559 -24.48 -34.21 0.62
CA GLN A 559 -25.52 -35.21 0.57
C GLN A 559 -25.01 -36.33 -0.33
N PHE A 560 -24.28 -37.29 0.25
CA PHE A 560 -24.10 -38.58 -0.38
C PHE A 560 -25.50 -39.20 -0.47
N ASN A 561 -26.15 -39.04 -1.62
CA ASN A 561 -27.26 -39.89 -2.00
C ASN A 561 -26.71 -41.32 -2.07
N LEU A 562 -26.92 -42.07 -0.99
CA LEU A 562 -26.79 -43.52 -0.97
C LEU A 562 -27.88 -44.06 -1.92
N LEU A 563 -27.50 -44.34 -3.15
CA LEU A 563 -28.22 -45.19 -4.09
C LEU A 563 -27.38 -46.42 -4.40
#